data_AF-A0A6N9BDP8-F1
#
_entry.id   AF-A0A6N9BDP8-F1
#
_cell.length_a   1.000
_cell.length_b   1.000
_cell.length_c   1.000
_cell.angle_alpha   90.00
_cell.angle_beta   90.00
_cell.angle_gamma   90.00
#
_symmetry.space_group_name_H-M   'P 1'
#
loop_
_entity.id
_entity.type
_entity.pdbx_description
1 polymer ?
#
loop_
_entity_poly.entity_id
_entity_poly.type
_entity_poly.pdbx_seq_one_letter_code
_entity_poly.pdbx_strand_id
1 'polypeptide(L)'
;MATLPSHASIVIIGGGIVGLSLAYHLAKAGRDGVLLLERKQFTCGTTWHAAGLVRSAAPHPTLAAILADSSRLYTELEAETGQPTGYRRTGSI
;
A
#
# COMPACT_ATOMS: atom_id res chain seq x y z
N MET A 1 1.75 1.74 -25.24
CA MET A 1 2.61 2.06 -24.07
C MET A 1 2.22 3.45 -23.58
N ALA A 2 2.08 3.66 -22.28
CA ALA A 2 1.87 4.99 -21.74
C ALA A 2 3.12 5.84 -21.96
N THR A 3 2.96 7.10 -22.39
CA THR A 3 4.08 8.03 -22.53
C THR A 3 4.57 8.45 -21.15
N LEU A 4 5.85 8.28 -20.88
CA LEU A 4 6.45 8.71 -19.62
C LEU A 4 6.64 10.24 -19.63
N PRO A 5 6.37 10.93 -18.51
CA PRO A 5 6.69 12.34 -18.40
C PRO A 5 8.20 12.55 -18.46
N SER A 6 8.64 13.68 -19.00
CA SER A 6 10.07 14.05 -19.05
C SER A 6 10.65 14.42 -17.68
N HIS A 7 9.77 14.70 -16.71
CA HIS A 7 10.12 15.06 -15.34
C HIS A 7 9.12 14.46 -14.34
N ALA A 8 9.62 14.04 -13.18
CA ALA A 8 8.82 13.64 -12.03
C ALA A 8 9.53 14.10 -10.75
N SER A 9 8.75 14.57 -9.77
CA SER A 9 9.30 15.02 -8.48
C SER A 9 9.67 13.86 -7.57
N ILE A 10 8.89 12.77 -7.64
CA ILE A 10 9.12 11.54 -6.87
C ILE A 10 8.97 10.35 -7.79
N VAL A 11 9.99 9.49 -7.85
CA VAL A 11 9.94 8.23 -8.62
C VAL A 11 9.96 7.06 -7.64
N ILE A 12 8.94 6.22 -7.70
CA ILE A 12 8.80 4.99 -6.91
C ILE A 12 9.10 3.81 -7.81
N ILE A 13 10.09 2.99 -7.43
CA ILE A 13 10.50 1.81 -8.19
C ILE A 13 9.97 0.56 -7.49
N GLY A 14 8.99 -0.10 -8.12
CA GLY A 14 8.36 -1.32 -7.64
C GLY A 14 6.88 -1.13 -7.31
N GLY A 15 6.03 -1.87 -8.02
CA GLY A 15 4.58 -1.89 -7.86
C GLY A 15 4.06 -2.99 -6.94
N GLY A 16 4.83 -3.32 -5.89
CA GLY A 16 4.34 -4.14 -4.78
C GLY A 16 3.48 -3.31 -3.80
N ILE A 17 2.93 -3.97 -2.78
CA ILE A 17 2.03 -3.32 -1.81
C ILE A 17 2.68 -2.11 -1.12
N VAL A 18 3.98 -2.15 -0.84
CA VAL A 18 4.71 -1.03 -0.20
C VAL A 18 4.81 0.17 -1.14
N GLY A 19 5.17 -0.05 -2.41
CA GLY A 19 5.29 1.04 -3.39
C GLY A 19 3.94 1.68 -3.71
N LEU A 20 2.88 0.86 -3.85
CA LEU A 20 1.52 1.34 -4.03
C LEU A 20 1.02 2.10 -2.79
N SER A 21 1.29 1.61 -1.58
CA SER A 21 0.95 2.30 -0.34
C SER A 21 1.65 3.66 -0.25
N LEU A 22 2.94 3.74 -0.62
CA LEU A 22 3.66 5.01 -0.64
C LEU A 22 3.05 5.99 -1.65
N ALA A 23 2.76 5.54 -2.87
CA ALA A 23 2.12 6.37 -3.90
C ALA A 23 0.76 6.90 -3.44
N TYR A 24 -0.06 6.02 -2.84
CA TYR A 24 -1.36 6.37 -2.26
C TYR A 24 -1.24 7.46 -1.19
N HIS A 25 -0.35 7.30 -0.21
CA HIS A 25 -0.19 8.27 0.87
C HIS A 25 0.39 9.61 0.36
N LEU A 26 1.32 9.59 -0.60
CA LEU A 26 1.84 10.81 -1.20
C LEU A 26 0.75 11.58 -1.95
N ALA A 27 -0.04 10.88 -2.76
CA ALA A 27 -1.16 11.48 -3.48
C ALA A 27 -2.22 12.04 -2.50
N LYS A 28 -2.57 11.29 -1.46
CA LYS A 28 -3.52 11.74 -0.41
C LYS A 28 -3.00 12.95 0.38
N ALA A 29 -1.67 13.10 0.50
CA ALA A 29 -1.02 14.26 1.09
C ALA A 29 -0.89 15.47 0.13
N GLY A 30 -1.49 15.41 -1.07
CA GLY A 30 -1.46 16.48 -2.07
C GLY A 30 -0.11 16.64 -2.76
N ARG A 31 0.70 15.57 -2.83
CA ARG A 31 1.97 15.60 -3.58
C ARG A 31 1.71 15.33 -5.06
N ASP A 32 2.07 16.30 -5.88
CA ASP A 32 2.05 16.17 -7.34
C ASP A 32 3.36 15.54 -7.87
N GLY A 33 3.31 15.07 -9.12
CA GLY A 33 4.50 14.57 -9.82
C GLY A 33 5.04 13.24 -9.29
N VAL A 34 4.18 12.39 -8.72
CA VAL A 34 4.53 11.03 -8.29
C VAL A 34 4.44 10.06 -9.48
N LEU A 35 5.57 9.46 -9.86
CA LEU A 35 5.66 8.45 -10.91
C LEU A 35 6.01 7.09 -10.29
N LEU A 36 5.13 6.09 -10.43
CA LEU A 36 5.40 4.71 -10.02
C LEU A 36 5.74 3.85 -11.24
N LEU A 37 6.88 3.18 -11.18
CA LEU A 37 7.37 2.27 -12.22
C LEU A 37 7.40 0.84 -11.72
N GLU A 38 6.75 -0.06 -12.44
CA GLU A 38 6.78 -1.50 -12.21
C GLU A 38 7.30 -2.19 -13.47
N ARG A 39 8.22 -3.15 -13.30
CA ARG A 39 8.85 -3.86 -14.42
C ARG A 39 7.86 -4.72 -15.22
N LYS A 40 6.79 -5.21 -14.58
CA LYS A 40 5.79 -6.11 -15.17
C LYS A 40 4.38 -5.65 -14.78
N GLN A 41 3.67 -6.48 -14.03
CA GLN A 41 2.33 -6.21 -13.52
C GLN A 41 2.43 -5.84 -12.04
N PHE A 42 1.53 -4.97 -11.56
CA PHE A 42 1.42 -4.69 -10.13
C PHE A 42 1.24 -5.98 -9.33
N THR A 43 1.79 -5.98 -8.12
CA THR A 43 1.81 -7.11 -7.18
C THR A 43 2.60 -8.36 -7.62
N CYS A 44 3.20 -8.39 -8.82
CA CYS A 44 3.86 -9.59 -9.38
C CYS A 44 5.11 -10.09 -8.62
N GLY A 45 5.55 -9.38 -7.58
CA GLY A 45 6.62 -9.78 -6.66
C GLY A 45 6.13 -10.72 -5.55
N THR A 46 6.51 -10.46 -4.31
CA THR A 46 6.09 -11.27 -3.15
C THR A 46 4.66 -10.99 -2.71
N THR A 47 4.11 -9.82 -3.06
CA THR A 47 2.78 -9.39 -2.64
C THR A 47 1.68 -10.38 -3.04
N TRP A 48 1.68 -10.88 -4.28
CA TRP A 48 0.58 -11.74 -4.74
C TRP A 48 0.51 -13.11 -4.06
N HIS A 49 1.65 -13.64 -3.62
CA HIS A 49 1.73 -14.92 -2.91
C HIS A 49 1.66 -14.80 -1.39
N ALA A 50 1.51 -13.58 -0.86
CA ALA A 50 1.44 -13.39 0.58
C ALA A 50 0.18 -14.07 1.13
N ALA A 51 0.31 -14.73 2.29
CA ALA A 51 -0.83 -15.39 2.95
C ALA A 51 -1.93 -14.42 3.43
N GLY A 52 -1.70 -13.11 3.39
CA GLY A 52 -2.69 -12.10 3.76
C GLY A 52 -2.86 -11.87 5.27
N LEU A 53 -1.92 -12.35 6.10
CA LEU A 53 -1.96 -12.20 7.56
C LEU A 53 -1.70 -10.74 7.97
N VAL A 54 -2.67 -10.10 8.63
CA VAL A 54 -2.52 -8.78 9.25
C VAL A 54 -2.45 -8.95 10.77
N ARG A 55 -1.25 -8.73 11.34
CA ARG A 55 -1.02 -8.88 12.78
C ARG A 55 -1.64 -7.73 13.56
N SER A 56 -2.21 -8.03 14.72
CA SER A 56 -2.78 -7.02 15.62
C SER A 56 -1.79 -6.51 16.68
N ALA A 57 -0.66 -7.19 16.87
CA ALA A 57 0.32 -6.86 17.91
C ALA A 57 1.76 -7.07 17.47
N ALA A 58 2.64 -6.18 17.97
CA ALA A 58 4.08 -6.22 17.79
C ALA A 58 4.80 -5.89 19.11
N PRO A 59 6.03 -6.41 19.31
CA PRO A 59 6.77 -6.22 20.56
C PRO A 59 7.28 -4.78 20.76
N HIS A 60 7.50 -4.03 19.67
CA HIS A 60 8.00 -2.67 19.72
C HIS A 60 6.87 -1.65 19.46
N PRO A 61 6.76 -0.56 20.25
CA PRO A 61 5.66 0.41 20.14
C PRO A 61 5.57 1.05 18.74
N THR A 62 6.70 1.39 18.12
CA THR A 62 6.71 1.94 16.74
C THR A 62 6.10 0.97 15.73
N LEU A 63 6.41 -0.33 15.85
CA LEU A 63 5.86 -1.33 14.95
C LEU A 63 4.36 -1.56 15.24
N ALA A 64 3.96 -1.52 16.51
CA ALA A 64 2.56 -1.60 16.90
C ALA A 64 1.74 -0.44 16.32
N ALA A 65 2.28 0.79 16.31
CA ALA A 65 1.65 1.94 15.68
C ALA A 65 1.46 1.74 14.17
N ILE A 66 2.49 1.25 13.45
CA ILE A 66 2.40 0.96 12.01
C ILE A 66 1.34 -0.11 11.71
N LEU A 67 1.26 -1.16 12.53
CA LEU A 67 0.25 -2.22 12.37
C LEU A 67 -1.16 -1.69 12.63
N ALA A 68 -1.34 -0.87 13.67
CA ALA A 68 -2.61 -0.25 13.99
C ALA A 68 -3.08 0.66 12.85
N ASP A 69 -2.18 1.49 12.31
CA ASP A 69 -2.48 2.35 11.16
C ASP A 69 -2.82 1.55 9.90
N SER A 70 -2.08 0.47 9.62
CA SER A 70 -2.35 -0.40 8.47
C SER A 70 -3.71 -1.10 8.60
N SER A 71 -4.05 -1.60 9.79
CA SER A 71 -5.35 -2.25 10.08
C SER A 71 -6.51 -1.27 9.92
N ARG A 72 -6.36 -0.05 10.41
CA ARG A 72 -7.33 1.04 10.20
C ARG A 72 -7.52 1.32 8.71
N LEU A 73 -6.43 1.53 7.97
CA LEU A 73 -6.48 1.82 6.54
C LEU A 73 -7.22 0.73 5.75
N TYR A 74 -6.95 -0.55 6.01
CA TYR A 74 -7.65 -1.65 5.32
C TYR A 74 -9.17 -1.69 5.59
N THR A 75 -9.62 -1.11 6.70
CA THR A 75 -11.05 -1.00 7.04
C THR A 75 -11.72 0.16 6.30
N GLU A 76 -10.97 1.24 6.04
CA GLU A 76 -11.49 2.48 5.42
C GLU A 76 -11.40 2.45 3.87
N LEU A 77 -10.45 1.69 3.32
CA LEU A 77 -10.14 1.69 1.88
C LEU A 77 -11.31 1.33 0.98
N GLU A 78 -12.17 0.39 1.40
CA GLU A 78 -13.34 0.01 0.60
C GLU A 78 -14.34 1.17 0.49
N ALA A 79 -14.56 1.92 1.58
CA ALA A 79 -15.42 3.10 1.55
C ALA A 79 -14.82 4.24 0.72
N GLU A 80 -13.49 4.39 0.72
CA GLU A 80 -12.79 5.44 -0.03
C GLU A 80 -12.72 5.14 -1.54
N THR A 81 -12.49 3.87 -1.91
CA THR A 81 -12.18 3.49 -3.30
C THR A 81 -13.31 2.76 -4.01
N GLY A 82 -14.32 2.29 -3.27
CA GLY A 82 -15.36 1.39 -3.77
C GLY A 82 -14.86 -0.02 -4.11
N GLN A 83 -13.61 -0.37 -3.78
CA GLN A 83 -13.02 -1.68 -4.05
C GLN A 83 -12.90 -2.50 -2.75
N PRO A 84 -13.43 -3.73 -2.72
CA PRO A 84 -13.35 -4.56 -1.51
C PRO A 84 -11.91 -4.98 -1.24
N THR A 85 -11.46 -4.79 0.01
CA THR A 85 -10.10 -5.19 0.44
C THR A 85 -10.02 -6.66 0.80
N GLY A 86 -11.16 -7.30 1.09
CA GLY A 86 -11.21 -8.66 1.62
C GLY A 86 -10.70 -8.78 3.06
N TYR A 87 -10.50 -7.67 3.77
CA TYR A 87 -9.95 -7.67 5.11
C TYR A 87 -10.95 -8.25 6.13
N ARG A 88 -10.54 -9.32 6.82
CA ARG A 88 -11.34 -9.99 7.87
C ARG A 88 -10.67 -9.80 9.23
N ARG A 89 -11.36 -9.12 10.15
CA ARG A 89 -10.90 -8.89 11.52
C ARG A 89 -11.31 -10.05 12.43
N THR A 90 -10.60 -11.17 12.34
CA THR A 90 -10.87 -12.38 13.15
C THR A 90 -10.07 -12.46 14.45
N GLY A 91 -9.21 -11.47 14.73
CA GLY A 91 -8.27 -11.51 15.84
C GLY A 91 -7.04 -12.39 15.55
N SER A 92 -6.05 -12.30 16.45
CA SER A 92 -4.79 -13.06 16.40
C SER A 92 -4.31 -13.31 17.82
N ILE A 93 -3.85 -14.53 18.12
CA ILE A 93 -3.27 -14.93 19.42
C ILE A 93 -1.79 -15.27 19.20
#